data_AF-A0A3P7LZ03-F1
#
_entry.id   AF-A0A3P7LZ03-F1
#
_cell.length_a   1.000
_cell.length_b   1.000
_cell.length_c   1.000
_cell.angle_alpha   90.00
_cell.angle_beta   90.00
_cell.angle_gamma   90.00
#
_symmetry.space_group_name_H-M   'P 1'
#
loop_
_entity.id
_entity.type
_entity.pdbx_description
1 polymer ?
#
loop_
_entity_poly.entity_id
_entity_poly.type
_entity_poly.pdbx_seq_one_letter_code
_entity_poly.pdbx_strand_id
1 'polypeptide(L)'
;MRNLSWRTDSRSMIALRRVQAAHRLTLAVLSAKREPTLRTTLSALWNLSSHCTTNKKAVCSVDGALAFLVDALDVGNQSKGLAVMESSGGILRNLCSVIVTSLEYR
;
A
#
# COMPACT_ATOMS: atom_id res chain seq x y z
N MET A 1 -5.14 -4.03 12.54
CA MET A 1 -5.07 -3.39 11.20
C MET A 1 -5.84 -4.19 10.15
N ARG A 2 -5.42 -5.42 9.81
CA ARG A 2 -6.05 -6.22 8.74
C ARG A 2 -7.56 -6.41 8.89
N ASN A 3 -8.02 -6.81 10.08
CA ASN A 3 -9.47 -7.00 10.37
C ASN A 3 -10.26 -5.69 10.50
N LEU A 4 -9.59 -4.57 10.81
CA LEU A 4 -10.21 -3.24 10.90
C LEU A 4 -10.30 -2.54 9.54
N SER A 5 -9.59 -3.03 8.52
CA SER A 5 -9.56 -2.47 7.15
C SER A 5 -10.52 -3.16 6.18
N TRP A 6 -11.25 -4.20 6.61
CA TRP A 6 -12.17 -4.96 5.77
C TRP A 6 -13.59 -4.77 6.26
N ARG A 7 -14.49 -4.24 5.40
CA ARG A 7 -15.86 -3.80 5.75
C ARG A 7 -15.90 -2.79 6.91
N THR A 8 -15.08 -1.75 6.80
CA THR A 8 -14.95 -0.71 7.83
C THR A 8 -16.10 0.29 7.76
N ASP A 9 -16.91 0.38 8.81
CA ASP A 9 -17.90 1.45 9.04
C ASP A 9 -17.25 2.85 9.05
N SER A 10 -18.04 3.88 8.70
CA SER A 10 -17.56 5.25 8.46
C SER A 10 -16.77 5.87 9.63
N ARG A 11 -17.03 5.46 10.88
CA ARG A 11 -16.29 5.93 12.07
C ARG A 11 -14.88 5.38 12.12
N SER A 12 -14.71 4.09 11.84
CA SER A 12 -13.42 3.40 11.82
C SER A 12 -12.54 3.91 10.66
N MET A 13 -13.14 4.33 9.55
CA MET A 13 -12.47 5.02 8.44
C MET A 13 -11.88 6.38 8.84
N ILE A 14 -12.63 7.17 9.61
CA ILE A 14 -12.16 8.47 10.11
C ILE A 14 -11.00 8.28 11.09
N ALA A 15 -11.08 7.28 11.99
CA ALA A 15 -10.01 6.97 12.92
C ALA A 15 -8.71 6.57 12.20
N LEU A 16 -8.78 5.70 11.20
CA LEU A 16 -7.63 5.29 10.39
C LEU A 16 -7.01 6.45 9.61
N ARG A 17 -7.84 7.38 9.12
CA ARG A 17 -7.37 8.59 8.45
C ARG A 17 -6.69 9.56 9.42
N ARG A 18 -7.24 9.73 10.63
CA ARG A 18 -6.67 10.59 11.69
C ARG A 18 -5.26 10.16 12.09
N VAL A 19 -4.97 8.87 12.10
CA VAL A 19 -3.63 8.35 12.45
C VAL A 19 -2.68 8.26 11.25
N GLN A 20 -3.07 8.73 10.07
CA GLN A 20 -2.31 8.60 8.82
C GLN A 20 -1.91 7.13 8.54
N ALA A 21 -2.86 6.20 8.73
CA ALA A 21 -2.58 4.76 8.65
C ALA A 21 -1.94 4.33 7.33
N ALA A 22 -2.41 4.89 6.19
CA ALA A 22 -1.85 4.59 4.87
C ALA A 22 -0.37 4.97 4.79
N HIS A 23 -0.01 6.21 5.14
CA HIS A 23 1.38 6.70 5.15
C HIS A 23 2.28 5.86 6.07
N ARG A 24 1.84 5.60 7.31
CA ARG A 24 2.62 4.81 8.28
C ARG A 24 2.81 3.36 7.85
N LEU A 25 1.81 2.75 7.22
CA LEU A 25 1.93 1.40 6.69
C LEU A 25 2.88 1.35 5.49
N THR A 26 2.89 2.36 4.63
CA THR A 26 3.86 2.43 3.53
C THR A 26 5.29 2.49 4.07
N LEU A 27 5.57 3.30 5.09
CA LEU A 27 6.87 3.31 5.76
C LEU A 27 7.22 1.94 6.38
N ALA A 28 6.24 1.26 6.97
CA ALA A 28 6.42 -0.08 7.52
C ALA A 28 6.72 -1.13 6.43
N VAL A 29 6.12 -1.02 5.25
CA VAL A 29 6.44 -1.86 4.08
C VAL A 29 7.90 -1.68 3.68
N LEU A 30 8.36 -0.43 3.56
CA LEU A 30 9.74 -0.12 3.16
C LEU A 30 10.78 -0.55 4.20
N SER A 31 10.38 -0.63 5.47
CA SER A 31 11.28 -1.02 6.58
C SER A 31 11.21 -2.52 6.94
N ALA A 32 10.33 -3.29 6.30
CA ALA A 32 10.09 -4.68 6.67
C ALA A 32 11.27 -5.59 6.27
N LYS A 33 11.93 -6.18 7.28
CA LYS A 33 13.07 -7.10 7.09
C LYS A 33 12.66 -8.57 6.98
N ARG A 34 11.41 -8.89 7.31
CA ARG A 34 10.88 -10.26 7.38
C ARG A 34 9.71 -10.41 6.41
N GLU A 35 9.76 -11.43 5.58
CA GLU A 35 8.74 -11.71 4.56
C GLU A 35 7.32 -11.88 5.13
N PRO A 36 7.08 -12.56 6.28
CA PRO A 36 5.74 -12.61 6.89
C PRO A 36 5.19 -11.24 7.32
N THR A 37 6.04 -10.37 7.87
CA THR A 37 5.67 -9.00 8.26
C THR A 37 5.36 -8.17 7.03
N LEU A 38 6.17 -8.29 5.98
CA LEU A 38 5.94 -7.61 4.70
C LEU A 38 4.59 -8.00 4.10
N ARG A 39 4.31 -9.30 4.00
CA ARG A 39 3.07 -9.85 3.45
C ARG A 39 1.82 -9.32 4.15
N THR A 40 1.83 -9.33 5.48
CA THR A 40 0.70 -8.87 6.29
C THR A 40 0.51 -7.35 6.19
N THR A 41 1.60 -6.60 6.13
CA THR A 41 1.59 -5.13 5.98
C THR A 41 1.07 -4.72 4.59
N LEU A 42 1.56 -5.36 3.52
CA LEU A 42 1.10 -5.14 2.15
C LEU A 42 -0.39 -5.46 1.99
N SER A 43 -0.88 -6.56 2.58
CA SER A 43 -2.31 -6.88 2.53
C SER A 43 -3.17 -5.81 3.22
N ALA A 44 -2.73 -5.24 4.34
CA ALA A 44 -3.44 -4.14 5.00
C ALA A 44 -3.38 -2.84 4.17
N LEU A 45 -2.24 -2.56 3.54
CA LEU A 45 -2.06 -1.39 2.67
C LEU A 45 -2.91 -1.48 1.39
N TRP A 46 -3.05 -2.68 0.82
CA TRP A 46 -3.93 -2.93 -0.32
C TRP A 46 -5.36 -2.52 -0.01
N ASN A 47 -5.91 -2.96 1.13
CA ASN A 47 -7.24 -2.55 1.57
C ASN A 47 -7.33 -1.02 1.74
N LEU A 48 -6.41 -0.41 2.48
CA LEU A 48 -6.46 1.04 2.73
C LEU A 48 -6.33 1.89 1.46
N SER A 49 -5.57 1.43 0.47
CA SER A 49 -5.40 2.13 -0.80
C SER A 49 -6.67 2.13 -1.68
N SER A 50 -7.60 1.20 -1.47
CA SER A 50 -8.88 1.18 -2.20
C SER A 50 -9.91 2.15 -1.62
N HIS A 51 -9.73 2.58 -0.36
CA HIS A 51 -10.74 3.29 0.40
C HIS A 51 -11.07 4.72 -0.07
N CYS A 52 -10.04 5.53 -0.38
CA CYS A 52 -10.25 6.91 -0.82
C CYS A 52 -9.01 7.51 -1.49
N THR A 53 -9.22 8.58 -2.26
CA THR A 53 -8.14 9.31 -2.94
C THR A 53 -7.09 9.87 -1.97
N THR A 54 -7.48 10.26 -0.76
CA THR A 54 -6.52 10.74 0.25
C THR A 54 -5.53 9.64 0.66
N ASN A 55 -6.00 8.41 0.84
CA ASN A 55 -5.10 7.30 1.16
C ASN A 55 -4.17 7.00 -0.02
N LYS A 56 -4.68 7.01 -1.26
CA LYS A 56 -3.86 6.83 -2.46
C LYS A 56 -2.73 7.86 -2.53
N LYS A 57 -3.06 9.15 -2.37
CA LYS A 57 -2.06 10.24 -2.32
C LYS A 57 -1.06 10.05 -1.19
N ALA A 58 -1.51 9.64 0.00
CA ALA A 58 -0.64 9.38 1.15
C ALA A 58 0.32 8.19 0.95
N VAL A 59 -0.01 7.23 0.06
CA VAL A 59 0.93 6.17 -0.34
C VAL A 59 1.93 6.71 -1.37
N CYS A 60 1.47 7.44 -2.39
CA CYS A 60 2.34 8.01 -3.43
C CYS A 60 3.31 9.07 -2.87
N SER A 61 2.95 9.78 -1.81
CA SER A 61 3.79 10.81 -1.19
C SER A 61 4.93 10.25 -0.34
N VAL A 62 5.08 8.93 -0.22
CA VAL A 62 6.20 8.32 0.51
C VAL A 62 7.30 7.99 -0.48
N ASP A 63 8.47 8.61 -0.27
CA ASP A 63 9.64 8.40 -1.12
C ASP A 63 10.01 6.91 -1.21
N GLY A 64 10.26 6.46 -2.44
CA GLY A 64 10.59 5.06 -2.73
C GLY A 64 9.40 4.09 -2.73
N ALA A 65 8.19 4.51 -2.37
CA ALA A 65 7.03 3.61 -2.33
C ALA A 65 6.68 3.03 -3.71
N LEU A 66 6.62 3.88 -4.75
CA LEU A 66 6.32 3.42 -6.11
C LEU A 66 7.42 2.51 -6.67
N ALA A 67 8.69 2.88 -6.48
CA ALA A 67 9.83 2.07 -6.89
C ALA A 67 9.80 0.69 -6.22
N PHE A 68 9.52 0.62 -4.91
CA PHE A 68 9.37 -0.64 -4.19
C PHE A 68 8.24 -1.50 -4.75
N LEU A 69 7.07 -0.91 -5.02
CA LEU A 69 5.92 -1.65 -5.51
C LEU A 69 6.16 -2.22 -6.92
N VAL A 70 6.87 -1.48 -7.79
CA VAL A 70 7.26 -1.94 -9.13
C VAL A 70 8.30 -3.05 -9.03
N ASP A 71 9.33 -2.88 -8.20
CA ASP A 71 10.36 -3.92 -7.97
C ASP A 71 9.77 -5.19 -7.36
N ALA A 72 8.73 -5.07 -6.52
CA ALA A 72 8.01 -6.22 -5.97
C ALA A 72 7.19 -7.02 -7.02
N LEU A 73 7.04 -6.50 -8.24
CA LEU A 73 6.44 -7.23 -9.36
C LEU A 73 7.47 -7.99 -10.22
N ASP A 74 8.76 -7.76 -10.01
CA ASP A 74 9.78 -8.45 -10.79
C ASP A 74 9.81 -9.95 -10.47
N VAL A 75 9.47 -10.75 -11.48
CA VAL A 75 9.45 -12.22 -11.43
C VAL A 75 10.87 -12.78 -11.25
N GLY A 76 11.91 -12.03 -11.64
CA GLY A 76 13.30 -12.38 -11.41
C GLY A 76 13.69 -12.37 -9.92
N ASN A 77 12.94 -11.66 -9.09
CA ASN A 77 13.21 -11.50 -7.67
C ASN A 77 12.50 -12.57 -6.83
N GLN A 78 12.87 -13.85 -7.06
CA GLN A 78 12.28 -15.06 -6.46
C GLN A 78 12.20 -15.04 -4.92
N SER A 79 12.91 -14.11 -4.26
CA SER A 79 12.94 -13.93 -2.81
C SER A 79 11.63 -13.40 -2.20
N LYS A 80 10.77 -12.72 -2.97
CA LYS A 80 9.61 -11.98 -2.42
C LYS A 80 8.31 -12.80 -2.32
N GLY A 81 8.17 -13.90 -3.06
CA GLY A 81 7.00 -14.80 -3.01
C GLY A 81 5.71 -14.24 -3.64
N LEU A 82 4.86 -15.13 -4.16
CA LEU A 82 3.66 -14.79 -4.95
C LEU A 82 2.70 -13.82 -4.23
N ALA A 83 2.47 -14.01 -2.93
CA ALA A 83 1.55 -13.18 -2.15
C ALA A 83 2.00 -11.71 -2.04
N VAL A 84 3.31 -11.45 -2.05
CA VAL A 84 3.86 -10.07 -2.07
C VAL A 84 3.62 -9.43 -3.42
N MET A 85 3.86 -10.17 -4.50
CA MET A 85 3.62 -9.70 -5.87
C MET A 85 2.14 -9.36 -6.09
N GLU A 86 1.23 -10.25 -5.70
CA GLU A 86 -0.23 -10.03 -5.82
C GLU A 86 -0.69 -8.80 -5.03
N SER A 87 -0.23 -8.66 -3.78
CA SER A 87 -0.59 -7.52 -2.95
C SER A 87 -0.03 -6.21 -3.51
N SER A 88 1.21 -6.23 -4.01
CA SER A 88 1.87 -5.04 -4.59
C SER A 88 1.18 -4.60 -5.88
N GLY A 89 0.82 -5.55 -6.75
CA GLY A 89 0.04 -5.27 -7.97
C GLY A 89 -1.37 -4.77 -7.67
N GLY A 90 -2.00 -5.30 -6.61
CA GLY A 90 -3.27 -4.80 -6.08
C GLY A 90 -3.20 -3.34 -5.63
N ILE A 91 -2.15 -2.98 -4.89
CA ILE A 91 -1.90 -1.59 -4.46
C ILE A 91 -1.69 -0.70 -5.68
N LEU A 92 -0.79 -1.07 -6.60
CA LEU A 92 -0.49 -0.26 -7.79
C LEU A 92 -1.73 0.03 -8.63
N ARG A 93 -2.60 -0.97 -8.87
CA ARG A 93 -3.88 -0.76 -9.56
C ARG A 93 -4.76 0.29 -8.87
N ASN A 94 -4.82 0.29 -7.55
CA ASN A 94 -5.58 1.31 -6.80
C ASN A 94 -4.98 2.71 -6.97
N LEU A 95 -3.65 2.80 -6.98
CA LEU A 95 -2.91 4.06 -7.10
C LEU A 95 -2.94 4.65 -8.52
N CYS A 96 -3.13 3.85 -9.58
CA CYS A 96 -3.14 4.30 -10.98
C CYS A 96 -4.01 5.54 -11.21
N SER A 97 -5.20 5.60 -10.58
CA SER A 97 -6.11 6.75 -10.68
C SER A 97 -5.49 8.10 -10.25
N VAL A 98 -4.55 8.09 -9.31
CA VAL A 98 -3.82 9.28 -8.83
C VAL A 98 -2.52 9.50 -9.58
N ILE A 99 -1.82 8.42 -9.95
CA ILE A 99 -0.56 8.50 -10.70
C ILE A 99 -0.80 9.10 -12.09
N VAL A 100 -1.85 8.66 -12.79
CA VAL A 100 -2.14 9.15 -14.15
C VAL A 100 -2.47 10.64 -14.19
N THR A 101 -3.01 11.17 -13.08
CA THR A 101 -3.51 12.55 -12.96
C THR A 101 -2.50 13.50 -12.30
N SER A 102 -1.33 13.02 -11.88
CA SER A 102 -0.29 13.82 -11.25
C SER A 102 1.04 13.67 -12.01
N LEU A 103 1.60 14.77 -12.49
CA LEU A 103 2.93 14.78 -13.11
C LEU A 103 4.05 14.45 -12.12
N GLU A 104 3.82 14.68 -10.82
CA GLU A 104 4.80 14.45 -9.75
C GLU A 104 5.11 12.96 -9.52
N TYR A 105 4.25 12.06 -9.99
CA TYR A 105 4.37 10.60 -9.79
C TYR A 105 4.61 9.82 -11.09
N ARG A 106 4.83 10.52 -12.21
CA ARG A 106 5.22 9.95 -13.51
C ARG A 106 6.74 9.97 -13.65
#